data_AF-X0WY27-F1
#
_entry.id   AF-X0WY27-F1
#
_cell.length_a   1.000
_cell.length_b   1.000
_cell.length_c   1.000
_cell.angle_alpha   90.00
_cell.angle_beta   90.00
_cell.angle_gamma   90.00
#
_symmetry.space_group_name_H-M   'P 1'
#
loop_
_entity.id
_entity.type
_entity.pdbx_description
1 polymer ?
#
loop_
_entity_poly.entity_id
_entity_poly.type
_entity_poly.pdbx_seq_one_letter_code
_entity_poly.pdbx_strand_id
1 'polypeptide(L)'
;SQPVPTDIPEDVVIEVGAVIFDGKECTVTGETKLPPGMYSYVLQDESEYEVQMFIGRLLEGKTNQDILDLQGEPGARLPKAVLDEAYDWAYEPGSARLKPDGGEIHTYILTDEGEYTVGVWSYETETIPFTEWFCAPLWIEEAPSE
;
A
#
# COMPACT_ATOMS: atom_id res chain seq x y z
N SER A 1 -16.82 14.42 21.44
CA SER A 1 -16.16 14.20 20.13
C SER A 1 -15.02 15.17 20.06
N GLN A 2 -13.78 14.69 20.11
CA GLN A 2 -12.63 15.55 19.83
C GLN A 2 -12.61 15.85 18.31
N PRO A 3 -12.24 17.07 17.90
CA PRO A 3 -12.12 17.40 16.49
C PRO A 3 -11.01 16.56 15.86
N VAL A 4 -11.28 16.00 14.68
CA VAL A 4 -10.23 15.48 13.80
C VAL A 4 -9.33 16.66 13.45
N PRO A 5 -8.00 16.60 13.67
CA PRO A 5 -7.09 17.65 13.22
C PRO A 5 -7.23 17.83 11.70
N THR A 6 -7.72 18.99 11.27
CA THR A 6 -7.93 19.36 9.87
C THR A 6 -6.72 20.01 9.20
N ASP A 7 -5.59 20.12 9.90
CA ASP A 7 -4.41 20.85 9.42
C ASP A 7 -3.38 19.92 8.77
N ILE A 8 -3.78 19.23 7.70
CA ILE A 8 -2.79 18.78 6.72
C ILE A 8 -2.56 19.98 5.81
N PRO A 9 -1.34 20.55 5.73
CA PRO A 9 -1.07 21.64 4.80
C PRO A 9 -1.41 21.15 3.39
N GLU A 10 -2.38 21.79 2.72
CA GLU A 10 -2.84 21.43 1.37
C GLU A 10 -1.73 21.54 0.29
N ASP A 11 -0.52 21.97 0.65
CA ASP A 11 0.47 22.50 -0.29
C ASP A 11 1.82 21.75 -0.36
N VAL A 12 2.05 20.66 0.39
CA VAL A 12 3.31 19.90 0.29
C VAL A 12 3.05 18.42 0.05
N VAL A 13 2.94 18.06 -1.23
CA VAL A 13 3.07 16.67 -1.67
C VAL A 13 4.55 16.30 -1.65
N ILE A 14 4.92 15.32 -0.83
CA ILE A 14 6.29 14.80 -0.77
C ILE A 14 6.38 13.61 -1.71
N GLU A 15 7.25 13.67 -2.72
CA GLU A 15 7.60 12.48 -3.51
C GLU A 15 8.50 11.58 -2.67
N VAL A 16 7.99 10.41 -2.31
CA VAL A 16 8.67 9.49 -1.37
C VAL A 16 9.56 8.50 -2.10
N GLY A 17 9.14 8.07 -3.30
CA GLY A 17 9.85 7.09 -4.10
C GLY A 17 8.94 6.38 -5.08
N ALA A 18 9.28 5.13 -5.40
CA ALA A 18 8.56 4.32 -6.38
C ALA A 18 8.22 2.93 -5.86
N VAL A 19 7.09 2.41 -6.33
CA VAL A 19 6.68 1.01 -6.18
C VAL A 19 6.72 0.36 -7.55
N ILE A 20 7.61 -0.61 -7.72
CA ILE A 20 7.83 -1.33 -8.98
C ILE A 20 7.35 -2.76 -8.80
N PHE A 21 6.47 -3.25 -9.68
CA PHE A 21 5.97 -4.63 -9.65
C PHE A 21 6.34 -5.36 -10.94
N ASP A 22 6.98 -6.53 -10.83
CA ASP A 22 7.48 -7.29 -11.99
C ASP A 22 6.61 -8.52 -12.35
N GLY A 23 5.50 -8.73 -11.63
CA GLY A 23 4.62 -9.89 -11.78
C GLY A 23 4.86 -11.02 -10.78
N LYS A 24 5.93 -10.92 -9.99
CA LYS A 24 6.29 -11.86 -8.93
C LYS A 24 6.45 -11.16 -7.59
N GLU A 25 7.23 -10.11 -7.56
CA GLU A 25 7.54 -9.35 -6.36
C GLU A 25 7.40 -7.85 -6.61
N CYS A 26 7.32 -7.08 -5.52
CA CYS A 26 7.42 -5.64 -5.61
C CYS A 26 8.74 -5.16 -5.03
N THR A 27 9.26 -4.06 -5.58
CA THR A 27 10.31 -3.27 -4.97
C THR A 27 9.75 -1.91 -4.57
N VAL A 28 9.87 -1.56 -3.29
CA VAL A 28 9.60 -0.20 -2.79
C VAL A 28 10.93 0.53 -2.63
N THR A 29 11.02 1.72 -3.21
CA THR A 29 12.18 2.61 -3.10
C THR A 29 11.80 3.85 -2.29
N GLY A 30 12.80 4.49 -1.67
CA GLY A 30 12.59 5.68 -0.85
C GLY A 30 12.56 5.40 0.65
N GLU A 31 12.10 6.39 1.42
CA GLU A 31 11.95 6.26 2.87
C GLU A 31 10.68 5.46 3.21
N THR A 32 10.81 4.46 4.08
CA THR A 32 9.68 3.66 4.58
C THR A 32 9.23 4.08 5.97
N LYS A 33 9.91 5.05 6.58
CA LYS A 33 9.52 5.69 7.83
C LYS A 33 9.25 7.15 7.54
N LEU A 34 8.02 7.59 7.76
CA LEU A 34 7.54 8.90 7.34
C LEU A 34 6.80 9.56 8.50
N PRO A 35 6.82 10.90 8.61
CA PRO A 35 5.88 11.59 9.47
C PRO A 35 4.44 11.48 8.91
N PRO A 36 3.41 11.94 9.63
CA PRO A 36 2.08 12.11 9.05
C PRO A 36 2.08 13.15 7.92
N GLY A 37 1.40 12.89 6.80
CA GLY A 37 1.39 13.82 5.67
C GLY A 37 0.78 13.32 4.36
N MET A 38 0.94 14.12 3.31
CA MET A 38 0.51 13.81 1.95
C MET A 38 1.69 13.37 1.09
N TYR A 39 1.62 12.16 0.54
CA TYR A 39 2.73 11.46 -0.09
C TYR A 39 2.41 11.01 -1.50
N SER A 40 3.34 11.23 -2.42
CA SER A 40 3.27 10.73 -3.78
C SER A 40 4.28 9.61 -4.03
N TYR A 41 3.80 8.54 -4.66
CA TYR A 41 4.60 7.43 -5.14
C TYR A 41 4.50 7.32 -6.65
N VAL A 42 5.63 7.09 -7.31
CA VAL A 42 5.67 6.67 -8.72
C VAL A 42 5.36 5.18 -8.77
N LEU A 43 4.33 4.80 -9.51
CA LEU A 43 3.91 3.42 -9.57
C LEU A 43 4.21 2.84 -10.95
N GLN A 44 5.04 1.81 -10.99
CA GLN A 44 5.53 1.21 -12.22
C GLN A 44 5.18 -0.28 -12.24
N ASP A 45 4.45 -0.68 -13.28
CA ASP A 45 4.11 -2.07 -13.53
C ASP A 45 4.88 -2.57 -14.75
N GLU A 46 5.74 -3.55 -14.48
CA GLU A 46 6.54 -4.27 -15.47
C GLU A 46 6.01 -5.70 -15.68
N SER A 47 4.86 -6.01 -15.07
CA SER A 47 4.23 -7.31 -15.17
C SER A 47 3.40 -7.46 -16.45
N GLU A 48 2.93 -8.68 -16.68
CA GLU A 48 1.97 -9.01 -17.74
C GLU A 48 0.50 -8.85 -17.30
N TYR A 49 0.25 -8.38 -16.07
CA TYR A 49 -1.06 -8.35 -15.44
C TYR A 49 -1.70 -6.95 -15.50
N GLU A 50 -3.04 -6.89 -15.46
CA GLU A 50 -3.72 -5.62 -15.13
C GLU A 50 -3.84 -5.53 -13.61
N VAL A 51 -3.02 -4.66 -13.02
CA VAL A 51 -2.93 -4.51 -11.56
C VAL A 51 -3.21 -3.09 -11.08
N GLN A 52 -3.50 -2.98 -9.79
CA GLN A 52 -3.54 -1.70 -9.10
C GLN A 52 -2.75 -1.76 -7.82
N MET A 53 -2.16 -0.64 -7.43
CA MET A 53 -1.57 -0.50 -6.11
C MET A 53 -2.61 0.03 -5.11
N PHE A 54 -2.40 -0.34 -3.86
CA PHE A 54 -3.04 0.24 -2.70
C PHE A 54 -2.07 0.45 -1.55
N ILE A 55 -2.43 1.39 -0.68
CA ILE A 55 -1.82 1.57 0.62
C ILE A 55 -2.95 1.49 1.64
N GLY A 56 -2.85 0.58 2.60
CA GLY A 56 -3.88 0.35 3.60
C GLY A 56 -3.28 0.23 4.99
N ARG A 57 -4.02 0.66 6.00
CA ARG A 57 -3.62 0.49 7.39
C ARG A 57 -4.17 -0.84 7.92
N LEU A 58 -3.32 -1.58 8.62
CA LEU A 58 -3.75 -2.79 9.31
C LEU A 58 -4.52 -2.43 10.57
N LEU A 59 -5.45 -3.30 10.99
CA LEU A 59 -6.12 -3.11 12.27
C LEU A 59 -5.14 -3.13 13.44
N GLU A 60 -5.52 -2.49 14.53
CA GLU A 60 -4.71 -2.41 15.74
C GLU A 60 -4.24 -3.79 16.21
N GLY A 61 -2.93 -3.91 16.45
CA GLY A 61 -2.29 -5.16 16.87
C GLY A 61 -1.95 -6.15 15.74
N LYS A 62 -2.14 -5.77 14.47
CA LYS A 62 -1.69 -6.52 13.30
C LYS A 62 -0.50 -5.83 12.63
N THR A 63 0.38 -6.63 12.03
CA THR A 63 1.60 -6.19 11.34
C THR A 63 1.66 -6.76 9.93
N ASN A 64 2.47 -6.15 9.06
CA ASN A 64 2.67 -6.67 7.71
C ASN A 64 3.35 -8.05 7.74
N GLN A 65 4.14 -8.33 8.78
CA GLN A 65 4.73 -9.65 8.99
C GLN A 65 3.68 -10.74 9.15
N ASP A 66 2.58 -10.46 9.85
CA ASP A 66 1.50 -11.45 10.05
C ASP A 66 0.84 -11.85 8.72
N ILE A 67 0.90 -10.99 7.68
CA ILE A 67 0.43 -11.28 6.32
C ILE A 67 1.49 -12.07 5.55
N LEU A 68 2.75 -11.65 5.62
CA LEU A 68 3.87 -12.35 4.99
C LEU A 68 4.02 -13.79 5.51
N ASP A 69 3.69 -14.04 6.77
CA ASP A 69 3.70 -15.38 7.38
C ASP A 69 2.64 -16.32 6.76
N LEU A 70 1.62 -15.79 6.07
CA LEU A 70 0.67 -16.60 5.30
C LEU A 70 1.25 -17.04 3.95
N GLN A 71 2.34 -16.41 3.49
CA GLN A 71 2.99 -16.74 2.23
C GLN A 71 3.99 -17.88 2.42
N GLY A 72 3.98 -18.85 1.50
CA GLY A 72 4.98 -19.93 1.48
C GLY A 72 6.37 -19.45 1.05
N GLU A 73 6.43 -18.36 0.29
CA GLU A 73 7.64 -17.68 -0.17
C GLU A 73 7.39 -16.16 -0.25
N PRO A 74 8.40 -15.29 -0.05
CA PRO A 74 8.23 -13.84 -0.20
C PRO A 74 7.63 -13.47 -1.56
N GLY A 75 6.59 -12.64 -1.56
CA GLY A 75 5.91 -12.22 -2.79
C GLY A 75 4.92 -13.25 -3.33
N ALA A 76 4.68 -14.37 -2.62
CA ALA A 76 3.67 -15.33 -3.06
C ALA A 76 2.28 -14.70 -3.12
N ARG A 77 1.56 -15.07 -4.18
CA ARG A 77 0.17 -14.68 -4.42
C ARG A 77 -0.75 -15.16 -3.31
N LEU A 78 -1.52 -14.26 -2.72
CA LEU A 78 -2.59 -14.62 -1.79
C LEU A 78 -3.97 -14.39 -2.44
N PRO A 79 -4.84 -15.42 -2.51
CA PRO A 79 -6.21 -15.23 -2.94
C PRO A 79 -6.97 -14.35 -1.96
N LYS A 80 -7.88 -13.49 -2.46
CA LYS A 80 -8.70 -12.60 -1.62
C LYS A 80 -9.36 -13.31 -0.44
N ALA A 81 -9.92 -14.49 -0.68
CA ALA A 81 -10.65 -15.24 0.33
C ALA A 81 -9.79 -15.57 1.57
N VAL A 82 -8.50 -15.83 1.38
CA VAL A 82 -7.57 -16.10 2.49
C VAL A 82 -7.37 -14.83 3.32
N LEU A 83 -7.30 -13.67 2.67
CA LEU A 83 -7.09 -12.39 3.33
C LEU A 83 -8.35 -11.90 4.06
N ASP A 84 -9.52 -12.04 3.43
CA ASP A 84 -10.81 -11.67 4.04
C ASP A 84 -11.13 -12.53 5.28
N GLU A 85 -10.65 -13.78 5.33
CA GLU A 85 -10.77 -14.64 6.51
C GLU A 85 -9.76 -14.32 7.62
N ALA A 86 -8.57 -13.81 7.25
CA ALA A 86 -7.47 -13.57 8.17
C ALA A 86 -7.41 -12.13 8.72
N TYR A 87 -7.89 -11.15 7.96
CA TYR A 87 -7.77 -9.72 8.23
C TYR A 87 -9.03 -8.95 7.87
N ASP A 88 -9.30 -7.96 8.71
CA ASP A 88 -10.19 -6.85 8.38
C ASP A 88 -9.29 -5.60 8.24
N TRP A 89 -9.61 -4.70 7.31
CA TRP A 89 -8.66 -3.68 6.81
C TRP A 89 -9.27 -2.29 6.91
N ALA A 90 -8.51 -1.33 7.44
CA ALA A 90 -8.84 0.08 7.28
C ALA A 90 -8.26 0.54 5.93
N TYR A 91 -9.08 0.40 4.89
CA TYR A 91 -8.69 0.81 3.55
C TYR A 91 -8.79 2.32 3.43
N GLU A 92 -7.66 2.99 3.20
CA GLU A 92 -7.68 4.39 2.78
C GLU A 92 -7.88 4.46 1.27
N PRO A 93 -8.88 5.23 0.77
CA PRO A 93 -9.21 5.24 -0.65
C PRO A 93 -8.08 5.86 -1.48
N GLY A 94 -7.42 5.02 -2.27
CA GLY A 94 -6.40 5.41 -3.25
C GLY A 94 -6.00 4.21 -4.11
N SER A 95 -6.93 3.64 -4.89
CA SER A 95 -6.58 2.56 -5.81
C SER A 95 -6.06 3.14 -7.12
N ALA A 96 -4.83 2.78 -7.46
CA ALA A 96 -4.12 3.33 -8.59
C ALA A 96 -3.92 2.28 -9.67
N ARG A 97 -4.51 2.45 -10.87
CA ARG A 97 -4.22 1.54 -11.99
C ARG A 97 -2.77 1.70 -12.39
N LEU A 98 -2.02 0.61 -12.35
CA LEU A 98 -0.67 0.62 -12.90
C LEU A 98 -0.79 0.51 -14.42
N LYS A 99 0.00 1.32 -15.13
CA LYS A 99 0.08 1.23 -16.59
C LYS A 99 1.41 0.59 -16.97
N PRO A 100 1.42 -0.33 -17.93
CA PRO A 100 2.65 -0.73 -18.58
C PRO A 100 3.25 0.51 -19.26
N ASP A 101 4.54 0.72 -19.03
CA ASP A 101 5.42 1.59 -19.82
C ASP A 101 5.39 3.11 -19.53
N GLY A 102 5.00 3.52 -18.31
CA GLY A 102 5.15 4.90 -17.88
C GLY A 102 4.50 5.11 -16.54
N GLY A 103 5.29 5.00 -15.48
CA GLY A 103 4.77 4.99 -14.12
C GLY A 103 3.84 6.18 -13.84
N GLU A 104 2.72 5.93 -13.16
CA GLU A 104 1.78 6.97 -12.77
C GLU A 104 2.09 7.46 -11.36
N ILE A 105 1.97 8.77 -11.13
CA ILE A 105 2.10 9.35 -9.79
C ILE A 105 0.75 9.27 -9.10
N HIS A 106 0.72 8.64 -7.93
CA HIS A 106 -0.46 8.56 -7.08
C HIS A 106 -0.19 9.15 -5.71
N THR A 107 -1.18 9.86 -5.17
CA THR A 107 -1.07 10.62 -3.91
C THR A 107 -1.95 10.00 -2.84
N TYR A 108 -1.37 9.80 -1.65
CA TYR A 108 -1.99 9.21 -0.47
C TYR A 108 -1.87 10.16 0.71
N ILE A 109 -2.88 10.18 1.58
CA ILE A 109 -2.90 11.02 2.78
C ILE A 109 -2.75 10.09 3.98
N LEU A 110 -1.55 9.97 4.53
CA LEU A 110 -1.23 9.03 5.61
C LEU A 110 -1.12 9.81 6.92
N THR A 111 -2.19 9.84 7.72
CA THR A 111 -2.27 10.73 8.90
C THR A 111 -2.17 10.03 10.23
N ASP A 112 -2.56 8.77 10.29
CA ASP A 112 -2.58 8.04 11.55
C ASP A 112 -1.23 7.37 11.78
N GLU A 113 -0.76 7.38 13.03
CA GLU A 113 0.44 6.63 13.40
C GLU A 113 0.25 5.12 13.19
N GLY A 114 1.28 4.46 12.69
CA GLY A 114 1.39 3.01 12.72
C GLY A 114 1.87 2.40 11.41
N GLU A 115 1.68 1.08 11.32
CA GLU A 115 2.08 0.30 10.16
C GLU A 115 1.01 0.31 9.08
N TYR A 116 1.44 0.71 7.89
CA TYR A 116 0.69 0.63 6.64
C TYR A 116 1.32 -0.43 5.75
N THR A 117 0.50 -1.04 4.92
CA THR A 117 0.91 -2.04 3.95
C THR A 117 0.78 -1.45 2.55
N VAL A 118 1.87 -1.50 1.78
CA VAL A 118 1.83 -1.29 0.33
C VAL A 118 1.55 -2.62 -0.33
N GLY A 119 0.47 -2.68 -1.10
CA GLY A 119 0.08 -3.88 -1.82
C GLY A 119 -0.24 -3.59 -3.28
N VAL A 120 -0.21 -4.65 -4.09
CA VAL A 120 -0.65 -4.67 -5.47
C VAL A 120 -1.73 -5.73 -5.57
N TRP A 121 -2.87 -5.43 -6.20
CA TRP A 121 -3.88 -6.42 -6.53
C TRP A 121 -4.06 -6.56 -8.03
N SER A 122 -4.46 -7.73 -8.49
CA SER A 122 -4.97 -7.95 -9.84
C SER A 122 -6.48 -8.16 -9.77
N TYR A 123 -7.21 -7.62 -10.75
CA TYR A 123 -8.63 -7.89 -10.85
C TYR A 123 -8.92 -9.34 -11.23
N GLU A 124 -10.06 -9.85 -10.78
CA GLU A 124 -10.59 -11.11 -11.27
C GLU A 124 -10.88 -10.98 -12.77
N THR A 125 -10.26 -11.83 -13.56
CA THR A 125 -10.56 -12.03 -14.98
C THR A 125 -11.04 -13.46 -15.17
N GLU A 126 -11.54 -13.80 -16.36
CA GLU A 126 -11.98 -15.18 -16.67
C GLU A 126 -10.87 -16.23 -16.45
N THR A 127 -9.59 -15.82 -16.47
CA THR A 127 -8.43 -16.71 -16.37
C THR A 127 -7.58 -16.50 -15.11
N ILE A 128 -7.80 -15.42 -14.36
CA ILE A 128 -6.98 -15.05 -13.20
C ILE A 128 -7.91 -14.73 -12.02
N PRO A 129 -7.89 -15.50 -10.92
CA PRO A 129 -8.63 -15.13 -9.72
C PRO A 129 -8.07 -13.83 -9.14
N PHE A 130 -8.92 -13.03 -8.50
CA PHE A 130 -8.43 -11.84 -7.78
C PHE A 130 -7.32 -12.25 -6.82
N THR A 131 -6.19 -11.54 -6.89
CA THR A 131 -4.97 -11.90 -6.20
C THR A 131 -4.31 -10.64 -5.66
N GLU A 132 -3.72 -10.74 -4.47
CA GLU A 132 -2.95 -9.65 -3.85
C GLU A 132 -1.48 -10.06 -3.64
N TRP A 133 -0.60 -9.08 -3.76
CA TRP A 133 0.82 -9.12 -3.47
C TRP A 133 1.16 -8.03 -2.48
N PHE A 134 2.05 -8.34 -1.55
CA PHE A 134 2.48 -7.42 -0.50
C PHE A 134 3.93 -7.04 -0.74
N CYS A 135 4.17 -5.72 -0.79
CA CYS A 135 5.42 -5.16 -1.27
C CYS A 135 6.37 -4.85 -0.10
N ALA A 136 5.98 -3.90 0.76
CA ALA A 136 6.74 -3.52 1.94
C ALA A 136 5.81 -2.82 2.96
N PRO A 137 6.18 -2.84 4.25
CA PRO A 137 5.53 -1.97 5.23
C PRO A 137 6.00 -0.52 5.05
N LEU A 138 5.09 0.41 5.31
CA LEU A 138 5.36 1.82 5.58
C LEU A 138 5.03 2.09 7.04
N TRP A 139 5.87 2.87 7.71
CA TRP A 139 5.68 3.23 9.11
C TRP A 139 5.45 4.74 9.22
N ILE A 140 4.27 5.12 9.69
CA ILE A 140 3.95 6.51 10.01
C ILE A 140 4.26 6.73 11.49
N GLU A 141 5.19 7.62 11.78
CA GLU A 141 5.60 7.94 13.15
C GLU A 141 4.57 8.84 13.85
N GLU A 142 4.54 8.79 15.20
CA GLU A 142 3.70 9.67 16.01
C GLU A 142 3.97 11.14 15.63
N ALA A 143 2.91 11.92 15.41
CA ALA A 143 3.07 13.36 15.20
C ALA A 143 3.82 13.95 16.40
N PRO A 144 4.87 14.75 16.21
CA PRO A 144 5.55 15.37 17.34
C PRO A 144 4.53 16.16 18.15
N SER A 145 4.39 15.80 19.42
CA SER A 145 3.48 16.47 20.35
C SER A 145 3.89 17.95 20.45
N GLU A 146 2.99 18.86 20.05
CA GLU A 146 3.15 20.31 20.25
C GLU A 146 3.26 20.70 21.73
#